data_AF-A0A817LB09-F1
#
_entry.id   AF-A0A817LB09-F1
#
_cell.length_a   1.000
_cell.length_b   1.000
_cell.length_c   1.000
_cell.angle_alpha   90.00
_cell.angle_beta   90.00
_cell.angle_gamma   90.00
#
_symmetry.space_group_name_H-M   'P 1'
#
loop_
_entity.id
_entity.type
_entity.pdbx_description
1 polymer ?
#
loop_
_entity_poly.entity_id
_entity_poly.type
_entity_poly.pdbx_seq_one_letter_code
_entity_poly.pdbx_strand_id
1 'polypeptide(L)'
;MIYPALGYSNCDCVCVWEDNFDWNGVVDPNKWDFDVGGDGWGNEEQQNYTNNRRENARCELFPGTKNGRLIVEARRLPQNETYGLQYWPDNGAMDLIEQVGYDPLRITSSVNTYAYNHMRHNTPMNSIIVRDAISNFNIYTLDWNENKIEMFVGDDTNQFANSIFVWNKKGDWTQWPFDKPFFLLINIAVGGRIGGQQGIDNNIFPRRMEIDWVRLYQRR
;
A
#
# COMPACT_ATOMS: atom_id res chain seq x y z
N MET A 1 -0.26 -13.76 -6.65
CA MET A 1 0.89 -13.38 -5.80
C MET A 1 1.18 -11.95 -6.17
N ILE A 2 1.30 -11.07 -5.18
CA ILE A 2 1.69 -9.68 -5.38
C ILE A 2 3.04 -9.57 -4.69
N TYR A 3 4.02 -8.96 -5.35
CA TYR A 3 5.39 -8.95 -4.87
C TYR A 3 5.92 -7.50 -4.79
N PRO A 4 5.53 -6.69 -3.79
CA PRO A 4 6.09 -5.36 -3.62
C PRO A 4 7.41 -5.42 -2.83
N ALA A 5 8.42 -4.77 -3.37
CA ALA A 5 9.53 -4.18 -2.64
C ALA A 5 9.27 -2.66 -2.59
N LEU A 6 9.58 -1.95 -1.50
CA LEU A 6 9.22 -0.53 -1.36
C LEU A 6 10.43 0.41 -1.26
N GLY A 7 11.04 0.82 -2.38
CA GLY A 7 12.01 1.91 -2.33
C GLY A 7 12.91 2.14 -3.56
N TYR A 8 12.93 3.40 -4.01
CA TYR A 8 14.08 4.08 -4.62
C TYR A 8 13.86 5.60 -4.53
N SER A 9 14.92 6.38 -4.36
CA SER A 9 14.83 7.82 -4.61
C SER A 9 16.16 8.34 -5.12
N ASN A 10 16.15 9.03 -6.26
CA ASN A 10 17.30 9.75 -6.87
C ASN A 10 17.80 10.95 -6.03
N CYS A 11 17.48 11.00 -4.74
CA CYS A 11 17.89 12.07 -3.82
C CYS A 11 19.07 11.64 -2.94
N ASP A 12 19.85 12.61 -2.45
CA ASP A 12 20.74 12.41 -1.32
C ASP A 12 19.89 12.10 -0.08
N CYS A 13 19.60 10.82 0.09
CA CYS A 13 18.59 10.29 0.99
C CYS A 13 19.21 9.20 1.86
N VAL A 14 18.82 9.16 3.13
CA VAL A 14 19.28 8.16 4.11
C VAL A 14 18.09 7.30 4.55
N CYS A 15 18.30 6.00 4.67
CA CYS A 15 17.29 5.11 5.24
C CYS A 15 17.16 5.42 6.74
N VAL A 16 15.97 5.79 7.18
CA VAL A 16 15.67 6.17 8.58
C VAL A 16 14.84 5.13 9.31
N TRP A 17 14.20 4.22 8.58
CA TRP A 17 13.45 3.09 9.13
C TRP A 17 13.34 2.00 8.08
N GLU A 18 13.42 0.73 8.51
CA GLU A 18 13.19 -0.41 7.63
C GLU A 18 12.64 -1.63 8.37
N ASP A 19 12.00 -2.51 7.60
CA ASP A 19 11.72 -3.87 7.98
C ASP A 19 11.99 -4.82 6.82
N ASN A 20 12.90 -5.78 7.03
CA ASN A 20 13.33 -6.76 6.02
C ASN A 20 12.66 -8.14 6.21
N PHE A 21 11.88 -8.32 7.29
CA PHE A 21 11.12 -9.56 7.54
C PHE A 21 11.97 -10.84 7.60
N ASP A 22 13.26 -10.70 7.95
CA ASP A 22 14.29 -11.76 7.99
C ASP A 22 14.16 -12.75 9.17
N TRP A 23 12.92 -13.11 9.55
CA TRP A 23 12.67 -14.11 10.58
C TRP A 23 11.41 -14.92 10.27
N ASN A 24 11.31 -16.09 10.92
CA ASN A 24 10.08 -16.89 10.89
C ASN A 24 9.22 -16.54 12.12
N GLY A 25 7.97 -16.16 11.92
CA GLY A 25 7.04 -15.98 13.03
C GLY A 25 6.02 -14.85 12.82
N VAL A 26 5.56 -14.29 13.94
CA VAL A 26 4.64 -13.15 13.92
C VAL A 26 5.35 -11.88 13.46
N VAL A 27 4.58 -10.94 12.93
CA VAL A 27 5.05 -9.59 12.57
C VAL A 27 5.53 -8.87 13.84
N ASP A 28 6.57 -8.03 13.72
CA ASP A 28 7.14 -7.30 14.86
C ASP A 28 6.11 -6.31 15.44
N PRO A 29 5.59 -6.55 16.66
CA PRO A 29 4.55 -5.71 17.25
C PRO A 29 5.05 -4.32 17.67
N ASN A 30 6.37 -4.08 17.64
CA ASN A 30 6.91 -2.74 17.87
C ASN A 30 6.90 -1.87 16.60
N LYS A 31 6.68 -2.48 15.43
CA LYS A 31 6.67 -1.84 14.12
C LYS A 31 5.30 -1.83 13.47
N TRP A 32 4.50 -2.87 13.73
CA TRP A 32 3.22 -3.10 13.06
C TRP A 32 2.13 -3.35 14.08
N ASP A 33 0.96 -2.80 13.80
CA ASP A 33 -0.29 -3.09 14.50
C ASP A 33 -1.29 -3.72 13.52
N PHE A 34 -2.34 -4.30 14.09
CA PHE A 34 -3.36 -5.03 13.36
C PHE A 34 -4.74 -4.48 13.61
N ASP A 35 -5.56 -4.65 12.59
CA ASP A 35 -6.94 -4.25 12.64
C ASP A 35 -7.82 -5.43 12.50
N VAL A 36 -8.95 -5.34 13.19
CA VAL A 36 -9.79 -6.49 13.47
C VAL A 36 -11.22 -6.13 13.19
N GLY A 37 -11.90 -6.96 12.39
CA GLY A 37 -13.28 -6.74 12.03
C GLY A 37 -13.60 -7.07 10.57
N GLY A 38 -14.89 -7.10 10.25
CA GLY A 38 -15.41 -7.47 8.94
C GLY A 38 -16.75 -6.80 8.65
N ASP A 39 -16.87 -5.52 9.01
CA ASP A 39 -18.09 -4.72 8.85
C ASP A 39 -18.19 -4.04 7.47
N GLY A 40 -17.28 -4.38 6.54
CA GLY A 40 -17.25 -3.86 5.18
C GLY A 40 -16.26 -2.73 4.94
N TRP A 41 -15.61 -2.20 5.98
CA TRP A 41 -14.48 -1.25 5.87
C TRP A 41 -14.76 -0.01 4.99
N GLY A 42 -16.02 0.42 4.92
CA GLY A 42 -16.48 1.54 4.08
C GLY A 42 -16.63 1.21 2.58
N ASN A 43 -16.24 0.00 2.18
CA ASN A 43 -16.11 -0.43 0.78
C ASN A 43 -16.93 -1.68 0.43
N GLU A 44 -17.79 -2.17 1.32
CA GLU A 44 -18.57 -3.42 1.16
C GLU A 44 -17.66 -4.67 1.02
N GLU A 45 -16.50 -4.59 1.65
CA GLU A 45 -15.50 -5.65 1.69
C GLU A 45 -15.98 -6.86 2.53
N GLN A 46 -15.70 -8.09 2.08
CA GLN A 46 -16.27 -9.32 2.67
C GLN A 46 -15.29 -10.07 3.58
N GLN A 47 -14.04 -9.62 3.68
CA GLN A 47 -13.08 -10.24 4.58
C GLN A 47 -13.29 -9.81 6.04
N ASN A 48 -12.77 -10.63 6.96
CA ASN A 48 -12.65 -10.31 8.38
C ASN A 48 -11.17 -10.26 8.76
N TYR A 49 -10.66 -9.06 9.05
CA TYR A 49 -9.28 -8.82 9.46
C TYR A 49 -9.05 -9.34 10.90
N THR A 50 -7.86 -9.88 11.18
CA THR A 50 -7.54 -10.52 12.48
C THR A 50 -6.13 -10.15 12.95
N ASN A 51 -5.89 -10.11 14.26
CA ASN A 51 -4.62 -9.65 14.86
C ASN A 51 -3.74 -10.75 15.45
N ASN A 52 -4.12 -12.02 15.34
CA ASN A 52 -3.38 -13.13 15.96
C ASN A 52 -3.54 -14.47 15.23
N ARG A 53 -3.72 -14.43 13.90
CA ARG A 53 -3.65 -15.62 13.04
C ARG A 53 -2.44 -15.52 12.15
N ARG A 54 -1.49 -16.44 12.32
CA ARG A 54 -0.29 -16.51 11.47
C ARG A 54 -0.67 -16.80 10.02
N GLU A 55 -1.80 -17.46 9.80
CA GLU A 55 -2.38 -17.69 8.49
C GLU A 55 -2.61 -16.37 7.76
N ASN A 56 -3.03 -15.32 8.48
CA ASN A 56 -3.32 -14.01 7.94
C ASN A 56 -2.06 -13.14 7.81
N ALA A 57 -1.21 -13.05 8.83
CA ALA A 57 0.01 -12.24 8.73
C ALA A 57 1.19 -12.88 9.45
N ARG A 58 2.31 -13.03 8.74
CA ARG A 58 3.54 -13.66 9.27
C ARG A 58 4.77 -13.31 8.45
N CYS A 59 5.93 -13.40 9.09
CA CYS A 59 7.22 -13.36 8.40
C CYS A 59 7.67 -14.79 8.10
N GLU A 60 8.17 -15.02 6.89
CA GLU A 60 8.73 -16.29 6.43
C GLU A 60 10.10 -16.06 5.77
N LEU A 61 11.09 -16.85 6.14
CA LEU A 61 12.38 -16.89 5.42
C LEU A 61 12.23 -17.56 4.05
N PHE A 62 12.95 -17.06 3.03
CA PHE A 62 13.08 -17.81 1.79
C PHE A 62 13.85 -19.13 2.07
N PRO A 63 13.40 -20.27 1.51
CA PRO A 63 14.02 -21.56 1.78
C PRO A 63 15.54 -21.55 1.56
N GLY A 64 16.29 -21.90 2.61
CA GLY A 64 17.75 -21.97 2.56
C GLY A 64 18.48 -20.64 2.63
N THR A 65 17.80 -19.52 2.91
CA THR A 65 18.41 -18.18 3.02
C THR A 65 18.24 -17.57 4.42
N LYS A 66 18.91 -16.44 4.65
CA LYS A 66 18.65 -15.57 5.81
C LYS A 66 17.70 -14.41 5.49
N ASN A 67 17.27 -14.29 4.23
CA ASN A 67 16.36 -13.24 3.79
C ASN A 67 14.92 -13.72 3.99
N GLY A 68 14.00 -12.83 4.30
CA GLY A 68 12.59 -13.18 4.48
C GLY A 68 11.61 -12.29 3.75
N ARG A 69 10.32 -12.56 3.98
CA ARG A 69 9.20 -11.80 3.43
C ARG A 69 8.09 -11.72 4.46
N LEU A 70 7.39 -10.59 4.47
CA LEU A 70 6.08 -10.48 5.11
C LEU A 70 5.02 -11.04 4.16
N ILE A 71 4.22 -11.95 4.68
CA ILE A 71 2.95 -12.35 4.07
C ILE A 71 1.87 -11.56 4.79
N VAL A 72 1.12 -10.74 4.05
CA VAL A 72 0.00 -9.96 4.60
C VAL A 72 -1.30 -10.42 4.03
N GLU A 73 -2.23 -10.65 4.94
CA GLU A 73 -3.65 -10.67 4.74
C GLU A 73 -4.21 -9.69 5.80
N ALA A 74 -4.60 -8.49 5.32
CA ALA A 74 -5.84 -7.80 5.71
C ALA A 74 -5.80 -6.84 7.00
N ARG A 75 -6.22 -5.52 6.94
CA ARG A 75 -5.80 -4.35 7.83
C ARG A 75 -6.67 -3.02 7.94
N ARG A 76 -6.45 -2.10 8.93
CA ARG A 76 -6.50 -0.56 9.09
C ARG A 76 -6.72 0.11 10.53
N LEU A 77 -5.79 0.93 11.13
CA LEU A 77 -6.03 2.04 12.13
C LEU A 77 -4.85 3.08 12.30
N PRO A 78 -5.07 4.31 12.86
CA PRO A 78 -4.19 5.50 12.71
C PRO A 78 -3.52 6.11 13.97
N GLN A 79 -2.66 7.13 13.80
CA GLN A 79 -2.09 8.00 14.86
C GLN A 79 -2.34 9.53 14.61
N ASN A 80 -2.33 10.28 15.73
CA ASN A 80 -2.84 11.63 15.98
C ASN A 80 -2.29 12.80 15.15
N GLU A 81 -3.19 13.46 14.41
CA GLU A 81 -3.37 14.92 14.18
C GLU A 81 -4.30 15.08 12.98
N THR A 82 -5.50 15.67 13.14
CA THR A 82 -6.52 15.66 12.07
C THR A 82 -6.92 17.05 11.57
N TYR A 83 -6.98 17.22 10.26
CA TYR A 83 -7.79 18.23 9.60
C TYR A 83 -9.27 17.89 9.68
N GLY A 84 -10.10 18.94 9.77
CA GLY A 84 -11.57 18.85 9.72
C GLY A 84 -12.22 18.12 10.90
N LEU A 85 -13.49 17.75 10.72
CA LEU A 85 -14.29 17.03 11.72
C LEU A 85 -14.39 15.53 11.42
N GLN A 86 -14.05 15.12 10.19
CA GLN A 86 -14.04 13.72 9.77
C GLN A 86 -12.59 13.28 9.54
N TYR A 87 -12.27 12.02 9.83
CA TYR A 87 -10.90 11.53 9.61
C TYR A 87 -10.60 11.41 8.11
N TRP A 88 -11.47 10.70 7.39
CA TRP A 88 -11.42 10.58 5.94
C TRP A 88 -12.67 11.23 5.35
N PRO A 89 -12.57 11.98 4.25
CA PRO A 89 -11.39 12.22 3.41
C PRO A 89 -10.51 13.42 3.84
N ASP A 90 -10.83 14.10 4.95
CA ASP A 90 -10.21 15.37 5.36
C ASP A 90 -8.68 15.28 5.50
N ASN A 91 -8.16 14.14 5.96
CA ASN A 91 -6.73 13.90 6.21
C ASN A 91 -5.99 13.23 5.05
N GLY A 92 -6.72 12.97 3.97
CA GLY A 92 -6.20 12.36 2.76
C GLY A 92 -5.77 10.89 2.88
N ALA A 93 -5.47 10.31 1.72
CA ALA A 93 -4.85 9.00 1.56
C ALA A 93 -3.97 9.02 0.30
N MET A 94 -2.83 8.33 0.37
CA MET A 94 -1.92 8.15 -0.76
C MET A 94 -1.82 6.66 -1.05
N ASP A 95 -2.53 6.22 -2.08
CA ASP A 95 -2.70 4.82 -2.42
C ASP A 95 -1.60 4.45 -3.44
N LEU A 96 -0.47 3.96 -2.94
CA LEU A 96 0.69 3.63 -3.77
C LEU A 96 0.41 2.47 -4.73
N ILE A 97 -0.21 1.40 -4.23
CA ILE A 97 -0.55 0.20 -5.01
C ILE A 97 -1.97 -0.23 -4.69
N GLU A 98 -2.85 -0.06 -5.68
CA GLU A 98 -4.15 -0.72 -5.71
C GLU A 98 -4.17 -1.68 -6.92
N GLN A 99 -4.44 -2.95 -6.65
CA GLN A 99 -4.54 -3.99 -7.65
C GLN A 99 -5.75 -4.88 -7.36
N VAL A 100 -6.49 -5.24 -8.42
CA VAL A 100 -7.65 -6.12 -8.33
C VAL A 100 -7.37 -7.47 -9.01
N GLY A 101 -7.90 -8.55 -8.43
CA GLY A 101 -7.61 -9.91 -8.89
C GLY A 101 -8.07 -10.22 -10.33
N TYR A 102 -9.14 -9.56 -10.81
CA TYR A 102 -9.66 -9.75 -12.16
C TYR A 102 -8.93 -8.94 -13.24
N ASP A 103 -8.09 -7.96 -12.84
CA ASP A 103 -7.17 -7.24 -13.73
C ASP A 103 -5.76 -7.24 -13.13
N PRO A 104 -5.13 -8.43 -13.05
CA PRO A 104 -3.98 -8.68 -12.19
C PRO A 104 -2.67 -8.07 -12.69
N LEU A 105 -2.65 -7.44 -13.86
CA LEU A 105 -1.46 -6.77 -14.39
C LEU A 105 -1.55 -5.26 -14.28
N ARG A 106 -2.73 -4.72 -13.95
CA ARG A 106 -2.92 -3.30 -13.79
C ARG A 106 -2.59 -2.90 -12.35
N ILE A 107 -1.68 -1.93 -12.24
CA ILE A 107 -1.39 -1.25 -10.99
C ILE A 107 -1.99 0.14 -11.08
N THR A 108 -2.82 0.49 -10.10
CA THR A 108 -3.40 1.81 -9.97
C THR A 108 -2.78 2.50 -8.77
N SER A 109 -2.45 3.78 -8.95
CA SER A 109 -2.03 4.65 -7.87
C SER A 109 -2.98 5.83 -7.80
N SER A 110 -3.36 6.24 -6.59
CA SER A 110 -4.34 7.30 -6.40
C SER A 110 -4.03 8.16 -5.19
N VAL A 111 -4.65 9.35 -5.17
CA VAL A 111 -4.61 10.25 -4.02
C VAL A 111 -6.03 10.69 -3.70
N ASN A 112 -6.44 10.50 -2.44
CA ASN A 112 -7.72 10.98 -1.94
C ASN A 112 -7.51 12.18 -1.01
N THR A 113 -8.36 13.20 -1.10
CA THR A 113 -8.41 14.41 -0.27
C THR A 113 -9.85 14.81 -0.01
N TYR A 114 -10.10 15.80 0.86
CA TYR A 114 -11.43 16.35 1.07
C TYR A 114 -12.14 16.75 -0.24
N ALA A 115 -11.44 17.49 -1.10
CA ALA A 115 -11.95 17.97 -2.38
C ALA A 115 -12.02 16.87 -3.46
N TYR A 116 -11.17 15.86 -3.36
CA TYR A 116 -10.90 14.89 -4.41
C TYR A 116 -10.93 13.46 -3.86
N ASN A 117 -12.05 12.74 -3.95
CA ASN A 117 -12.15 11.40 -3.37
C ASN A 117 -13.24 10.54 -4.02
N HIS A 118 -13.24 9.25 -3.69
CA HIS A 118 -14.08 8.27 -4.37
C HIS A 118 -15.58 8.50 -4.13
N MET A 119 -15.95 9.06 -2.98
CA MET A 119 -17.34 9.42 -2.66
C MET A 119 -17.85 10.59 -3.51
N ARG A 120 -16.94 11.41 -4.05
CA ARG A 120 -17.24 12.50 -4.99
C ARG A 120 -17.04 12.12 -6.46
N HIS A 121 -16.64 10.87 -6.74
CA HIS A 121 -16.35 10.36 -8.09
C HIS A 121 -15.32 11.19 -8.87
N ASN A 122 -14.34 11.77 -8.16
CA ASN A 122 -13.35 12.65 -8.77
C ASN A 122 -11.92 12.39 -8.26
N THR A 123 -11.63 11.19 -7.76
CA THR A 123 -10.30 10.78 -7.28
C THR A 123 -9.25 10.89 -8.38
N PRO A 124 -8.18 11.69 -8.18
CA PRO A 124 -6.98 11.67 -8.99
C PRO A 124 -6.32 10.30 -8.93
N MET A 125 -6.19 9.66 -10.08
CA MET A 125 -5.55 8.36 -10.20
C MET A 125 -4.93 8.20 -11.59
N ASN A 126 -3.98 7.28 -11.69
CA ASN A 126 -3.52 6.76 -12.97
C ASN A 126 -3.14 5.28 -12.81
N SER A 127 -3.05 4.56 -13.93
CA SER A 127 -2.69 3.15 -13.92
C SER A 127 -1.68 2.83 -15.01
N ILE A 128 -0.89 1.78 -14.76
CA ILE A 128 0.02 1.19 -15.74
C ILE A 128 -0.16 -0.33 -15.78
N ILE A 129 0.36 -0.95 -16.84
CA ILE A 129 0.47 -2.41 -16.95
C ILE A 129 1.89 -2.82 -16.56
N VAL A 130 1.99 -3.62 -15.50
CA VAL A 130 3.24 -4.24 -15.04
C VAL A 130 3.12 -5.73 -15.37
N ARG A 131 3.79 -6.14 -16.45
CA ARG A 131 3.56 -7.45 -17.09
C ARG A 131 3.93 -8.65 -16.20
N ASP A 132 4.81 -8.43 -15.23
CA ASP A 132 5.30 -9.44 -14.32
C ASP A 132 4.89 -9.19 -12.85
N ALA A 133 3.92 -8.30 -12.61
CA ALA A 133 3.43 -7.94 -11.27
C ALA A 133 3.04 -9.14 -10.40
N ILE A 134 2.62 -10.24 -11.05
CA ILE A 134 2.19 -11.47 -10.38
C ILE A 134 3.20 -12.61 -10.41
N SER A 135 4.34 -12.40 -11.07
CA SER A 135 5.39 -13.41 -11.25
C SER A 135 6.73 -13.03 -10.61
N ASN A 136 7.02 -11.73 -10.43
CA ASN A 136 8.28 -11.22 -9.88
C ASN A 136 8.05 -10.12 -8.84
N PHE A 137 9.02 -9.97 -7.92
CA PHE A 137 9.15 -8.78 -7.09
C PHE A 137 9.39 -7.53 -7.93
N ASN A 138 8.64 -6.49 -7.60
CA ASN A 138 8.65 -5.18 -8.24
C ASN A 138 8.83 -4.13 -7.15
N ILE A 139 9.66 -3.12 -7.41
CA ILE A 139 9.90 -2.04 -6.46
C ILE A 139 8.87 -0.93 -6.70
N TYR A 140 7.93 -0.73 -5.78
CA TYR A 140 6.99 0.40 -5.82
C TYR A 140 7.48 1.50 -4.89
N THR A 141 7.49 2.74 -5.35
CA THR A 141 7.97 3.87 -4.55
C THR A 141 6.98 5.01 -4.56
N LEU A 142 6.74 5.59 -3.39
CA LEU A 142 6.12 6.88 -3.20
C LEU A 142 7.22 7.88 -2.80
N ASP A 143 7.61 8.77 -3.72
CA ASP A 143 8.45 9.94 -3.43
C ASP A 143 7.54 11.14 -3.13
N TRP A 144 7.56 11.60 -1.88
CA TRP A 144 6.72 12.68 -1.40
C TRP A 144 7.55 13.76 -0.72
N ASN A 145 7.26 15.00 -1.07
CA ASN A 145 7.77 16.20 -0.43
C ASN A 145 6.66 17.26 -0.35
N GLU A 146 6.99 18.42 0.22
CA GLU A 146 6.05 19.54 0.41
C GLU A 146 5.35 20.03 -0.86
N ASN A 147 5.85 19.72 -2.06
CA ASN A 147 5.35 20.26 -3.32
C ASN A 147 4.78 19.19 -4.27
N LYS A 148 5.12 17.91 -4.07
CA LYS A 148 4.77 16.84 -5.00
C LYS A 148 4.73 15.47 -4.33
N ILE A 149 3.80 14.64 -4.79
CA ILE A 149 3.79 13.18 -4.62
C ILE A 149 4.01 12.57 -6.00
N GLU A 150 4.98 11.68 -6.13
CA GLU A 150 5.21 10.89 -7.33
C GLU A 150 5.31 9.41 -6.96
N MET A 151 4.56 8.59 -7.67
CA MET A 151 4.45 7.15 -7.46
C MET A 151 4.93 6.43 -8.69
N PHE A 152 5.82 5.45 -8.52
CA PHE A 152 6.44 4.74 -9.64
C PHE A 152 6.73 3.29 -9.28
N VAL A 153 6.91 2.46 -10.32
CA VAL A 153 7.38 1.08 -10.20
C VAL A 153 8.73 0.92 -10.89
N GLY A 154 9.65 0.19 -10.31
CA GLY A 154 10.94 -0.17 -10.87
C GLY A 154 11.35 -1.60 -10.50
N ASP A 155 12.63 -1.89 -10.69
CA ASP A 155 13.26 -3.16 -10.37
C ASP A 155 14.59 -2.96 -9.64
N ASP A 156 15.20 -4.06 -9.19
CA ASP A 156 16.49 -4.06 -8.46
C ASP A 156 17.66 -3.51 -9.30
N THR A 157 17.48 -3.27 -10.60
CA THR A 157 18.53 -2.72 -11.48
C THR A 157 18.52 -1.20 -11.53
N ASN A 158 17.54 -0.53 -10.91
CA ASN A 158 17.35 0.92 -10.88
C ASN A 158 17.28 1.59 -12.27
N GLN A 159 17.13 0.82 -13.36
CA GLN A 159 17.16 1.35 -14.73
C GLN A 159 15.77 1.55 -15.36
N PHE A 160 14.69 1.06 -14.73
CA PHE A 160 13.35 1.04 -15.33
C PHE A 160 12.24 1.61 -14.44
N ALA A 161 12.51 2.66 -13.66
CA ALA A 161 11.46 3.34 -12.89
C ALA A 161 10.42 3.98 -13.83
N ASN A 162 9.24 3.37 -13.95
CA ASN A 162 8.10 3.88 -14.69
C ASN A 162 7.20 4.69 -13.75
N SER A 163 7.09 5.99 -14.01
CA SER A 163 6.14 6.87 -13.30
C SER A 163 4.71 6.37 -13.54
N ILE A 164 4.03 6.03 -12.45
CA ILE A 164 2.61 5.64 -12.46
C ILE A 164 1.77 6.89 -12.36
N PHE A 165 2.02 7.72 -11.33
CA PHE A 165 1.16 8.83 -10.98
C PHE A 165 1.94 9.99 -10.37
N VAL A 166 1.56 11.22 -10.71
CA VAL A 166 2.15 12.45 -10.17
C VAL A 166 1.04 13.39 -9.71
N TRP A 167 1.15 13.87 -8.47
CA TRP A 167 0.28 14.88 -7.90
C TRP A 167 1.08 16.06 -7.36
N ASN A 168 0.87 17.24 -7.95
CA ASN A 168 1.52 18.48 -7.51
C ASN A 168 0.64 19.22 -6.50
N LYS A 169 1.27 19.88 -5.53
CA LYS A 169 0.59 20.70 -4.53
C LYS A 169 -0.25 21.78 -5.17
N LYS A 170 -1.46 21.93 -4.64
CA LYS A 170 -2.39 22.99 -5.00
C LYS A 170 -3.36 23.25 -3.85
N GLY A 171 -3.83 24.48 -3.78
CA GLY A 171 -4.85 24.89 -2.82
C GLY A 171 -4.41 24.80 -1.37
N ASP A 172 -5.41 24.70 -0.50
CA ASP A 172 -5.26 24.52 0.94
C ASP A 172 -5.35 23.03 1.33
N TRP A 173 -5.49 22.75 2.62
CA TRP A 173 -5.59 21.39 3.16
C TRP A 173 -6.71 20.55 2.53
N THR A 174 -7.75 21.17 1.96
CA THR A 174 -8.82 20.42 1.29
C THR A 174 -8.34 19.72 0.01
N GLN A 175 -7.29 20.26 -0.62
CA GLN A 175 -6.67 19.76 -1.84
C GLN A 175 -5.27 19.19 -1.59
N TRP A 176 -4.62 19.56 -0.49
CA TRP A 176 -3.30 19.10 -0.07
C TRP A 176 -3.21 18.92 1.46
N PRO A 177 -3.74 17.81 2.02
CA PRO A 177 -3.55 17.46 3.44
C PRO A 177 -2.21 16.74 3.71
N PHE A 178 -1.32 16.66 2.70
CA PHE A 178 -0.05 15.92 2.75
C PHE A 178 1.09 16.77 3.32
N ASP A 179 0.85 17.33 4.49
CA ASP A 179 1.83 18.06 5.31
C ASP A 179 1.79 17.64 6.79
N LYS A 180 1.14 16.51 7.06
CA LYS A 180 1.04 15.84 8.36
C LYS A 180 1.68 14.46 8.32
N PRO A 181 2.01 13.85 9.48
CA PRO A 181 2.50 12.46 9.51
C PRO A 181 1.46 11.47 8.93
N PHE A 182 1.94 10.51 8.15
CA PHE A 182 1.16 9.37 7.64
C PHE A 182 1.75 8.06 8.14
N PHE A 183 0.91 7.03 8.26
CA PHE A 183 1.34 5.65 8.46
C PHE A 183 1.12 4.85 7.18
N LEU A 184 1.83 3.73 7.05
CA LEU A 184 1.73 2.86 5.88
C LEU A 184 0.54 1.91 5.99
N LEU A 185 -0.23 1.76 4.90
CA LEU A 185 -1.33 0.81 4.75
C LEU A 185 -1.13 -0.30 3.65
N ILE A 186 -0.58 -1.48 3.96
CA ILE A 186 -0.63 -2.81 3.31
C ILE A 186 -1.82 -3.75 3.72
N ASN A 187 -2.70 -4.18 2.81
CA ASN A 187 -3.75 -5.19 3.07
C ASN A 187 -4.08 -6.03 1.84
N ILE A 188 -4.85 -7.12 2.03
CA ILE A 188 -5.59 -7.80 0.95
C ILE A 188 -7.07 -7.71 1.30
N ALA A 189 -7.83 -6.99 0.48
CA ALA A 189 -9.29 -6.96 0.55
C ALA A 189 -9.89 -8.10 -0.30
N VAL A 190 -11.08 -8.57 0.09
CA VAL A 190 -11.86 -9.58 -0.64
C VAL A 190 -13.21 -8.99 -1.00
N GLY A 191 -13.51 -8.92 -2.29
CA GLY A 191 -14.75 -8.32 -2.78
C GLY A 191 -14.72 -6.79 -2.72
N GLY A 192 -15.77 -6.19 -2.15
CA GLY A 192 -15.96 -4.75 -2.13
C GLY A 192 -16.34 -4.14 -3.47
N ARG A 193 -16.65 -2.84 -3.47
CA ARG A 193 -17.11 -2.07 -4.62
C ARG A 193 -16.14 -2.05 -5.81
N ILE A 194 -14.85 -2.26 -5.54
CA ILE A 194 -13.79 -2.27 -6.56
C ILE A 194 -13.31 -3.71 -6.80
N GLY A 195 -12.83 -4.42 -5.78
CA GLY A 195 -12.30 -5.78 -5.95
C GLY A 195 -13.34 -6.84 -6.35
N GLY A 196 -14.62 -6.62 -6.01
CA GLY A 196 -15.72 -7.53 -6.24
C GLY A 196 -16.57 -7.22 -7.48
N GLN A 197 -16.13 -6.31 -8.37
CA GLN A 197 -16.91 -5.94 -9.56
C GLN A 197 -17.23 -7.13 -10.48
N GLN A 198 -16.39 -8.16 -10.50
CA GLN A 198 -16.61 -9.39 -11.25
C GLN A 198 -17.01 -10.58 -10.34
N GLY A 199 -17.46 -10.30 -9.11
CA GLY A 199 -17.70 -11.30 -8.08
C GLY A 199 -16.41 -11.79 -7.41
N ILE A 200 -16.56 -12.77 -6.52
CA ILE A 200 -15.46 -13.44 -5.82
C ILE A 200 -15.40 -14.88 -6.31
N ASP A 201 -14.28 -15.29 -6.90
CA ASP A 201 -14.03 -16.70 -7.19
C ASP A 201 -13.57 -17.41 -5.92
N ASN A 202 -14.37 -18.33 -5.39
CA ASN A 202 -14.02 -19.06 -4.17
C ASN A 202 -12.97 -20.16 -4.40
N ASN A 203 -12.67 -20.52 -5.65
CA ASN A 203 -11.72 -21.59 -5.97
C ASN A 203 -10.26 -21.14 -5.98
N ILE A 204 -9.98 -19.83 -5.93
CA ILE A 204 -8.61 -19.30 -5.99
C ILE A 204 -7.95 -19.18 -4.60
N PHE A 205 -8.70 -19.38 -3.53
CA PHE A 205 -8.16 -19.28 -2.17
C PHE A 205 -7.33 -20.52 -1.80
N PRO A 206 -6.30 -20.36 -0.94
CA PRO A 206 -5.83 -19.10 -0.35
C PRO A 206 -5.07 -18.20 -1.35
N ARG A 207 -5.09 -16.89 -1.12
CA ARG A 207 -4.35 -15.89 -1.89
C ARG A 207 -3.43 -15.11 -0.98
N ARG A 208 -2.22 -14.80 -1.47
CA ARG A 208 -1.17 -14.13 -0.69
C ARG A 208 -0.58 -12.93 -1.43
N MET A 209 -0.17 -11.94 -0.63
CA MET A 209 0.70 -10.82 -0.98
C MET A 209 2.00 -11.02 -0.20
N GLU A 210 3.11 -10.98 -0.91
CA GLU A 210 4.45 -11.26 -0.41
C GLU A 210 5.28 -9.99 -0.51
N ILE A 211 5.86 -9.54 0.59
CA ILE A 211 6.61 -8.29 0.66
C ILE A 211 8.00 -8.60 1.16
N ASP A 212 9.01 -8.34 0.34
CA ASP A 212 10.41 -8.62 0.70
C ASP A 212 10.90 -7.65 1.78
N TRP A 213 10.61 -6.36 1.62
CA TRP A 213 11.00 -5.33 2.58
C TRP A 213 10.15 -4.06 2.45
N VAL A 214 10.14 -3.29 3.53
CA VAL A 214 9.63 -1.92 3.56
C VAL A 214 10.72 -0.99 4.06
N ARG A 215 10.98 0.10 3.33
CA ARG A 215 11.95 1.11 3.74
C ARG A 215 11.36 2.51 3.67
N LEU A 216 11.74 3.32 4.65
CA LEU A 216 11.51 4.75 4.66
C LEU A 216 12.85 5.47 4.53
N TYR A 217 12.92 6.35 3.55
CA TYR A 217 14.07 7.21 3.31
C TYR A 217 13.71 8.66 3.61
N GLN A 218 14.66 9.40 4.17
CA GLN A 218 14.54 10.84 4.40
C GLN A 218 15.64 11.56 3.61
N ARG A 219 15.27 12.65 2.94
CA ARG A 219 16.24 13.58 2.33
C ARG A 219 17.14 14.15 3.42
N ARG A 220 18.44 14.23 3.14
CA ARG A 220 19.39 14.94 4.01
C ARG A 220 19.10 16.43 4.10
#